data_AF-A0AAD2HQX9-F1
#
_entry.id   AF-A0AAD2HQX9-F1
#
_cell.length_a   1.000
_cell.length_b   1.000
_cell.length_c   1.000
_cell.angle_alpha   90.00
_cell.angle_beta   90.00
_cell.angle_gamma   90.00
#
_symmetry.space_group_name_H-M   'P 1'
#
loop_
_entity.id
_entity.type
_entity.pdbx_description
1 polymer ?
#
loop_
_entity_poly.entity_id
_entity_poly.type
_entity_poly.pdbx_seq_one_letter_code
_entity_poly.pdbx_strand_id
1 'polypeptide(L)'
;MRFFKSFPGFLHRRSRSDSSIPKPNPAWDHILLNRPQSLDASEAALLADAHVPASPRAYVSHADSRNALFELEAANRLLKTDLCTWSNKYYNLKSQLETTRSDLFSTLHQNSVLERESHFQRADLRALQEKLMHYERYLELIINVSLHQRVLGDAHAAVRAGIDPDQALVDAIKQAAADPGSAWSSIVPRVAGSRTPDEYKSSLSLTLKTRRDLRDARKIAKFWKQVAAEAGKSDIVTPSPSNVSSIHDALPPQRQRAVEELISKRRASMALHPANENDIVGAPIVSVLSLPETAHSSDLGYEPPCLSPLASESFKTEIAGFSSNQRLFKRTVFQSRGRPVLALLDQNVKNTSVSINRKKPVAKRGQRAENMPMTVGQISVLIPSS
;
A
#
# COMPACT_ATOMS: atom_id res chain seq x y z
N MET A 1 -0.15 12.92 40.39
CA MET A 1 -0.97 11.68 40.40
C MET A 1 -0.62 10.88 39.15
N ARG A 2 0.20 9.81 39.26
CA ARG A 2 -0.08 8.40 38.83
C ARG A 2 -0.93 8.33 37.54
N PHE A 3 -0.48 7.83 36.38
CA PHE A 3 0.09 6.51 36.07
C PHE A 3 0.93 6.53 34.78
N PHE A 4 2.23 6.23 34.87
CA PHE A 4 2.90 5.42 33.86
C PHE A 4 3.68 4.36 34.61
N LYS A 5 3.17 3.12 34.57
CA LYS A 5 3.93 1.95 34.99
C LYS A 5 5.10 1.84 34.03
N SER A 6 6.29 2.18 34.53
CA SER A 6 7.55 1.71 33.98
C SER A 6 7.44 0.22 33.67
N PHE A 7 7.80 -0.18 32.46
CA PHE A 7 8.12 -1.57 32.13
C PHE A 7 9.63 -1.77 32.27
N PRO A 8 10.17 -2.09 33.47
CA PRO A 8 11.49 -2.68 33.54
C PRO A 8 11.32 -4.18 33.25
N GLY A 9 11.87 -4.68 32.14
CA GLY A 9 12.08 -6.14 32.05
C GLY A 9 11.81 -6.86 30.74
N PHE A 10 11.77 -6.20 29.57
CA PHE A 10 11.78 -6.92 28.29
C PHE A 10 12.93 -6.52 27.38
N LEU A 11 14.15 -6.51 27.94
CA LEU A 11 15.35 -6.79 27.15
C LEU A 11 15.70 -8.26 27.36
N HIS A 12 14.97 -9.16 26.70
CA HIS A 12 15.48 -10.50 26.41
C HIS A 12 16.55 -10.38 25.32
N ARG A 13 17.72 -9.94 25.79
CA ARG A 13 19.02 -10.21 25.20
C ARG A 13 19.15 -11.73 25.08
N ARG A 14 19.54 -12.20 23.89
CA ARG A 14 19.89 -13.57 23.48
C ARG A 14 18.76 -14.37 22.83
N SER A 15 18.62 -14.22 21.51
CA SER A 15 18.60 -15.41 20.65
C SER A 15 20.04 -15.68 20.20
N ARG A 16 20.83 -16.26 21.13
CA ARG A 16 21.92 -17.13 20.68
C ARG A 16 21.25 -18.16 19.80
N SER A 17 21.77 -18.31 18.58
CA SER A 17 21.66 -19.49 17.74
C SER A 17 21.35 -20.73 18.56
N ASP A 18 20.08 -21.14 18.51
CA ASP A 18 19.64 -22.41 19.08
C ASP A 18 20.23 -23.50 18.19
N SER A 19 21.43 -23.94 18.59
CA SER A 19 22.16 -25.06 18.01
C SER A 19 21.69 -26.39 18.64
N SER A 20 20.45 -26.41 19.14
CA SER A 20 19.78 -27.59 19.66
C SER A 20 19.00 -28.33 18.57
N ILE A 21 19.46 -28.30 17.31
CA ILE A 21 19.23 -29.46 16.46
C ILE A 21 20.10 -30.54 17.10
N PRO A 22 19.52 -31.56 17.78
CA PRO A 22 20.33 -32.65 18.28
C PRO A 22 21.11 -33.18 17.09
N LYS A 23 22.44 -33.09 17.14
CA LYS A 23 23.29 -33.78 16.17
C LYS A 23 22.75 -35.21 16.10
N PRO A 24 22.41 -35.73 14.91
CA PRO A 24 21.87 -37.07 14.78
C PRO A 24 22.83 -37.99 15.55
N ASN A 25 22.30 -38.58 16.61
CA ASN A 25 23.11 -39.38 17.51
C ASN A 25 23.66 -40.54 16.66
N PRO A 26 24.99 -40.67 16.47
CA PRO A 26 25.57 -41.68 15.59
C PRO A 26 25.24 -43.11 16.04
N ALA A 27 24.66 -43.27 17.23
CA ALA A 27 24.07 -44.53 17.68
C ALA A 27 22.91 -45.05 16.80
N TRP A 28 22.24 -44.20 16.03
CA TRP A 28 21.11 -44.63 15.18
C TRP A 28 21.56 -45.22 13.84
N ASP A 29 22.79 -44.94 13.38
CA ASP A 29 23.33 -45.53 12.15
C ASP A 29 23.63 -47.03 12.31
N HIS A 30 23.75 -47.53 13.55
CA HIS A 30 23.91 -48.96 13.82
C HIS A 30 22.57 -49.74 13.88
N ILE A 31 21.42 -49.06 13.86
CA ILE A 31 20.11 -49.74 13.99
C ILE A 31 19.53 -50.12 12.63
N LEU A 32 19.96 -49.50 11.53
CA LEU A 32 19.38 -49.73 10.21
C LEU A 32 19.95 -50.90 9.40
N LEU A 33 20.86 -51.71 9.95
CA LEU A 33 21.46 -52.85 9.24
C LEU A 33 21.60 -54.14 10.06
N ASN A 34 20.91 -54.26 11.20
CA ASN A 34 20.69 -55.57 11.80
C ASN A 34 19.56 -56.28 11.04
N ARG A 35 19.90 -56.81 9.86
CA ARG A 35 19.14 -57.88 9.23
C ARG A 35 19.04 -58.99 10.28
N PRO A 36 17.84 -59.36 10.75
CA PRO A 36 17.72 -60.38 11.78
C PRO A 36 18.33 -61.67 11.25
N GLN A 37 19.42 -62.15 11.88
CA GLN A 37 20.02 -63.46 11.63
C GLN A 37 19.08 -64.64 11.98
N SER A 38 17.82 -64.37 12.32
CA SER A 38 16.83 -65.37 12.71
C SER A 38 16.20 -66.12 11.52
N LEU A 39 16.45 -65.71 10.27
CA LEU A 39 15.97 -66.45 9.09
C LEU A 39 16.67 -67.82 8.95
N ASP A 40 17.96 -67.91 9.30
CA ASP A 40 18.72 -69.18 9.26
C ASP A 40 18.25 -70.16 10.36
N ALA A 41 17.79 -69.65 11.50
CA ALA A 41 17.30 -70.49 12.59
C ALA A 41 15.92 -71.10 12.30
N SER A 42 15.01 -70.35 11.63
CA SER A 42 13.72 -70.89 11.21
C SER A 42 13.83 -71.89 10.06
N GLU A 43 14.81 -71.71 9.17
CA GLU A 43 15.06 -72.63 8.07
C GLU A 43 15.73 -73.92 8.57
N ALA A 44 16.62 -73.84 9.57
CA ALA A 44 17.18 -74.99 10.27
C ALA A 44 16.14 -75.78 11.08
N ALA A 45 15.16 -75.10 11.70
CA ALA A 45 14.08 -75.77 12.43
C ALA A 45 13.12 -76.53 11.50
N LEU A 46 12.88 -76.02 10.28
CA LEU A 46 12.07 -76.70 9.26
C LEU A 46 12.75 -77.95 8.69
N LEU A 47 14.08 -78.00 8.66
CA LEU A 47 14.85 -79.17 8.21
C LEU A 47 15.02 -80.24 9.31
N ALA A 48 14.99 -79.84 10.59
CA ALA A 48 15.19 -80.76 11.72
C ALA A 48 13.94 -81.60 12.06
N ASP A 49 12.74 -81.20 11.62
CA ASP A 49 11.48 -81.88 11.97
C ASP A 49 10.97 -82.86 10.88
N ALA A 50 11.85 -83.24 9.94
CA ALA A 50 11.53 -84.19 8.86
C ALA A 50 11.58 -85.68 9.30
N HIS A 51 11.61 -85.98 10.59
CA HIS A 51 11.34 -87.32 11.08
C HIS A 51 9.83 -87.55 11.12
N VAL A 52 9.27 -87.98 9.99
CA VAL A 52 7.88 -88.43 9.90
C VAL A 52 7.76 -89.75 10.70
N PRO A 53 7.14 -89.77 11.89
CA PRO A 53 6.82 -91.04 12.53
C PRO A 53 5.85 -91.78 11.60
N ALA A 54 6.11 -93.07 11.36
CA ALA A 54 5.26 -93.93 10.56
C ALA A 54 3.82 -93.86 11.10
N SER A 55 2.98 -93.12 10.38
CA SER A 55 1.61 -92.86 10.81
C SER A 55 0.85 -94.19 10.87
N PRO A 56 0.26 -94.56 12.02
CA PRO A 56 -0.58 -95.73 12.09
C PRO A 56 -1.75 -95.52 11.12
N ARG A 57 -1.89 -96.41 10.13
CA ARG A 57 -3.04 -96.47 9.22
C ARG A 57 -4.30 -96.83 10.03
N ALA A 58 -4.79 -95.89 10.81
CA ALA A 58 -6.18 -95.89 11.23
C ALA A 58 -7.00 -95.68 9.97
N TYR A 59 -7.82 -96.66 9.59
CA TYR A 59 -8.79 -96.52 8.52
C TYR A 59 -9.81 -95.47 8.97
N VAL A 60 -9.55 -94.21 8.65
CA VAL A 60 -10.50 -93.12 8.82
C VAL A 60 -11.74 -93.50 8.02
N SER A 61 -12.90 -93.55 8.68
CA SER A 61 -14.16 -93.82 8.01
C SER A 61 -14.33 -92.80 6.88
N HIS A 62 -14.75 -93.25 5.70
CA HIS A 62 -14.95 -92.38 4.54
C HIS A 62 -15.91 -91.21 4.85
N ALA A 63 -16.85 -91.39 5.79
CA ALA A 63 -17.70 -90.29 6.28
C ALA A 63 -16.90 -89.20 7.02
N ASP A 64 -15.95 -89.58 7.88
CA ASP A 64 -15.12 -88.64 8.64
C ASP A 64 -14.18 -87.86 7.72
N SER A 65 -13.66 -88.49 6.66
CA SER A 65 -12.84 -87.81 5.66
C SER A 65 -13.60 -86.71 4.89
N ARG A 66 -14.90 -86.91 4.64
CA ARG A 66 -15.74 -85.91 3.97
C ARG A 66 -16.00 -84.72 4.88
N ASN A 67 -16.32 -84.96 6.15
CA ASN A 67 -16.53 -83.89 7.12
C ASN A 67 -15.23 -83.07 7.33
N ALA A 68 -14.09 -83.74 7.47
CA ALA A 68 -12.79 -83.07 7.58
C ALA A 68 -12.47 -82.21 6.34
N LEU A 69 -12.80 -82.67 5.13
CA LEU A 69 -12.62 -81.90 3.90
C LEU A 69 -13.50 -80.65 3.90
N PHE A 70 -14.77 -80.76 4.30
CA PHE A 70 -15.68 -79.61 4.40
C PHE A 70 -15.19 -78.58 5.44
N GLU A 71 -14.73 -79.02 6.60
CA GLU A 71 -14.15 -78.15 7.63
C GLU A 71 -12.90 -77.44 7.12
N LEU A 72 -12.01 -78.17 6.44
CA LEU A 72 -10.79 -77.60 5.86
C LEU A 72 -11.11 -76.59 4.75
N GLU A 73 -12.10 -76.85 3.91
CA GLU A 73 -12.58 -75.90 2.91
C GLU A 73 -13.15 -74.63 3.57
N ALA A 74 -13.95 -74.79 4.63
CA ALA A 74 -14.50 -73.66 5.38
C ALA A 74 -13.39 -72.82 6.02
N ALA A 75 -12.41 -73.45 6.66
CA ALA A 75 -11.25 -72.78 7.23
C ALA A 75 -10.41 -72.05 6.16
N ASN A 76 -10.21 -72.66 4.99
CA ASN A 76 -9.50 -72.02 3.88
C ASN A 76 -10.25 -70.80 3.33
N ARG A 77 -11.59 -70.86 3.26
CA ARG A 77 -12.42 -69.69 2.93
C ARG A 77 -12.25 -68.56 3.95
N LEU A 78 -12.25 -68.87 5.25
CA LEU A 78 -12.01 -67.89 6.31
C LEU A 78 -10.62 -67.26 6.24
N LEU A 79 -9.58 -68.07 6.05
CA LEU A 79 -8.21 -67.56 5.88
C LEU A 79 -8.08 -66.65 4.65
N LYS A 80 -8.77 -66.97 3.55
CA LYS A 80 -8.79 -66.11 2.36
C LYS A 80 -9.50 -64.79 2.63
N THR A 81 -10.61 -64.79 3.36
CA THR A 81 -11.30 -63.55 3.75
C THR A 81 -10.41 -62.72 4.67
N ASP A 82 -9.75 -63.34 5.64
CA ASP A 82 -8.86 -62.64 6.56
C ASP A 82 -7.67 -62.05 5.82
N LEU A 83 -7.02 -62.81 4.94
CA LEU A 83 -5.93 -62.31 4.09
C LEU A 83 -6.37 -61.10 3.25
N CYS A 84 -7.58 -61.16 2.67
CA CYS A 84 -8.15 -60.03 1.94
C CYS A 84 -8.37 -58.82 2.86
N THR A 85 -8.90 -59.01 4.07
CA THR A 85 -9.11 -57.90 5.02
C THR A 85 -7.78 -57.27 5.48
N TRP A 86 -6.76 -58.08 5.76
CA TRP A 86 -5.44 -57.61 6.16
C TRP A 86 -4.72 -56.90 5.02
N SER A 87 -4.81 -57.41 3.80
CA SER A 87 -4.31 -56.76 2.60
C SER A 87 -4.94 -55.37 2.42
N ASN A 88 -6.27 -55.26 2.54
CA ASN A 88 -6.98 -53.98 2.47
C ASN A 88 -6.55 -53.01 3.59
N LYS A 89 -6.40 -53.49 4.83
CA LYS A 89 -5.90 -52.68 5.95
C LYS A 89 -4.49 -52.17 5.69
N TYR A 90 -3.60 -53.03 5.18
CA TYR A 90 -2.23 -52.67 4.82
C TYR A 90 -2.20 -51.57 3.76
N TYR A 91 -2.96 -51.71 2.66
CA TYR A 91 -3.03 -50.67 1.63
C TYR A 91 -3.63 -49.35 2.14
N ASN A 92 -4.64 -49.41 3.02
CA ASN A 92 -5.22 -48.22 3.65
C ASN A 92 -4.19 -47.50 4.53
N LEU A 93 -3.53 -48.21 5.44
CA LEU A 93 -2.47 -47.66 6.29
C LEU A 93 -1.32 -47.07 5.46
N LYS A 94 -0.92 -47.76 4.39
CA LYS A 94 0.09 -47.25 3.46
C LYS A 94 -0.36 -45.95 2.79
N SER A 95 -1.62 -45.87 2.34
CA SER A 95 -2.19 -44.65 1.78
C SER A 95 -2.21 -43.51 2.80
N GLN A 96 -2.60 -43.79 4.04
CA GLN A 96 -2.61 -42.80 5.13
C GLN A 96 -1.20 -42.27 5.42
N LEU A 97 -0.21 -43.17 5.46
CA LEU A 97 1.18 -42.80 5.65
C LEU A 97 1.67 -41.87 4.53
N GLU A 98 1.37 -42.17 3.27
CA GLU A 98 1.76 -41.30 2.16
C GLU A 98 1.05 -39.93 2.21
N THR A 99 -0.24 -39.88 2.59
CA THR A 99 -0.95 -38.61 2.75
C THR A 99 -0.39 -37.75 3.88
N THR A 100 -0.12 -38.35 5.05
CA THR A 100 0.46 -37.63 6.18
C THR A 100 1.88 -37.16 5.88
N ARG A 101 2.65 -37.96 5.13
CA ARG A 101 3.96 -37.59 4.63
C ARG A 101 3.89 -36.41 3.66
N SER A 102 2.98 -36.41 2.69
CA SER A 102 2.81 -35.27 1.77
C SER A 102 2.39 -34.01 2.51
N ASP A 103 1.49 -34.12 3.47
CA ASP A 103 1.00 -32.99 4.27
C ASP A 103 2.13 -32.39 5.12
N LEU A 104 2.95 -33.24 5.76
CA LEU A 104 4.14 -32.80 6.49
C LEU A 104 5.11 -32.01 5.59
N PHE A 105 5.42 -32.52 4.39
CA PHE A 105 6.31 -31.78 3.48
C PHE A 105 5.70 -30.46 3.00
N SER A 106 4.38 -30.43 2.76
CA SER A 106 3.70 -29.21 2.36
C SER A 106 3.74 -28.14 3.46
N THR A 107 3.54 -28.53 4.73
CA THR A 107 3.59 -27.63 5.89
C THR A 107 5.00 -27.16 6.18
N LEU A 108 6.01 -28.03 6.07
CA LEU A 108 7.42 -27.62 6.16
C LEU A 108 7.80 -26.63 5.06
N HIS A 109 7.33 -26.83 3.84
CA HIS A 109 7.54 -25.87 2.76
C HIS A 109 6.88 -24.53 3.05
N GLN A 110 5.62 -24.52 3.50
CA GLN A 110 4.91 -23.29 3.90
C GLN A 110 5.64 -22.55 5.02
N ASN A 111 6.10 -23.25 6.05
CA ASN A 111 6.89 -22.66 7.13
C ASN A 111 8.17 -22.01 6.59
N SER A 112 8.89 -22.68 5.68
CA SER A 112 10.09 -22.11 5.06
C SER A 112 9.83 -20.84 4.26
N VAL A 113 8.66 -20.72 3.63
CA VAL A 113 8.25 -19.50 2.91
C VAL A 113 7.93 -18.37 3.88
N LEU A 114 7.15 -18.65 4.93
CA LEU A 114 6.81 -17.67 5.97
C LEU A 114 8.05 -17.18 6.73
N GLU A 115 9.03 -18.04 6.98
CA GLU A 115 10.30 -17.65 7.60
C GLU A 115 11.08 -16.66 6.73
N ARG A 116 11.15 -16.90 5.41
CA ARG A 116 11.80 -15.97 4.47
C ARG A 116 11.07 -14.64 4.41
N GLU A 117 9.74 -14.66 4.37
CA GLU A 117 8.93 -13.45 4.38
C GLU A 117 9.12 -12.66 5.68
N SER A 118 9.09 -13.34 6.83
CA SER A 118 9.34 -12.71 8.14
C SER A 118 10.74 -12.11 8.20
N HIS A 119 11.74 -12.79 7.63
CA HIS A 119 13.10 -12.26 7.55
C HIS A 119 13.17 -10.99 6.68
N PHE A 120 12.50 -10.97 5.54
CA PHE A 120 12.42 -9.81 4.65
C PHE A 120 11.74 -8.61 5.36
N GLN A 121 10.58 -8.83 5.97
CA GLN A 121 9.87 -7.79 6.71
C GLN A 121 10.70 -7.22 7.88
N ARG A 122 11.47 -8.07 8.58
CA ARG A 122 12.38 -7.60 9.63
C ARG A 122 13.51 -6.73 9.08
N ALA A 123 14.04 -7.05 7.90
CA ALA A 123 15.06 -6.24 7.24
C ALA A 123 14.49 -4.87 6.83
N ASP A 124 13.28 -4.84 6.27
CA ASP A 124 12.58 -3.60 5.91
C ASP A 124 12.31 -2.72 7.12
N LEU A 125 11.81 -3.30 8.21
CA LEU A 125 11.58 -2.56 9.46
C LEU A 125 12.86 -1.92 10.00
N ARG A 126 14.00 -2.63 9.93
CA ARG A 126 15.30 -2.06 10.32
C ARG A 126 15.70 -0.91 9.41
N ALA A 127 15.55 -1.06 8.09
CA ALA A 127 15.86 0.00 7.14
C ALA A 127 14.98 1.25 7.35
N LEU A 128 13.69 1.08 7.68
CA LEU A 128 12.81 2.19 8.05
C LEU A 128 13.23 2.84 9.37
N GLN A 129 13.62 2.06 10.38
CA GLN A 129 14.12 2.59 11.64
C GLN A 129 15.40 3.41 11.45
N GLU A 130 16.34 2.94 10.62
CA GLU A 130 17.55 3.69 10.28
C GLU A 130 17.24 5.02 9.61
N LYS A 131 16.26 5.06 8.70
CA LYS A 131 15.79 6.30 8.06
C LYS A 131 15.14 7.25 9.07
N LEU A 132 14.32 6.74 9.99
CA LEU A 132 13.73 7.55 11.05
C LEU A 132 14.80 8.17 11.94
N MET A 133 15.77 7.38 12.41
CA MET A 133 16.91 7.87 13.18
C MET A 133 17.72 8.93 12.41
N HIS A 134 17.87 8.75 11.09
CA HIS A 134 18.54 9.73 10.23
C HIS A 134 17.77 11.07 10.19
N TYR A 135 16.45 11.03 9.98
CA TYR A 135 15.62 12.24 9.97
C TYR A 135 15.55 12.92 11.33
N GLU A 136 15.46 12.16 12.42
CA GLU A 136 15.52 12.69 13.78
C GLU A 136 16.84 13.42 14.03
N ARG A 137 17.97 12.80 13.67
CA ARG A 137 19.28 13.45 13.79
C ARG A 137 19.40 14.70 12.92
N TYR A 138 18.84 14.67 11.72
CA TYR A 138 18.80 15.84 10.84
C TYR A 138 17.96 16.99 11.43
N LEU A 139 16.79 16.68 12.00
CA LEU A 139 15.96 17.66 12.69
C LEU A 139 16.67 18.24 13.91
N GLU A 140 17.32 17.40 14.73
CA GLU A 140 18.15 17.86 15.84
C GLU A 140 19.27 18.79 15.36
N LEU A 141 19.95 18.46 14.26
CA LEU A 141 20.95 19.34 13.66
C LEU A 141 20.36 20.66 13.18
N ILE A 142 19.21 20.67 12.50
CA ILE A 142 18.54 21.92 12.09
C ILE A 142 18.19 22.76 13.32
N ILE A 143 17.61 22.16 14.36
CA ILE A 143 17.24 22.85 15.59
C ILE A 143 18.50 23.44 16.27
N ASN A 144 19.61 22.71 16.28
CA ASN A 144 20.86 23.16 16.92
C ASN A 144 21.65 24.18 16.08
N VAL A 145 21.66 24.06 14.76
CA VAL A 145 22.39 24.96 13.83
C VAL A 145 21.61 26.23 13.55
N SER A 146 20.27 26.19 13.62
CA SER A 146 19.45 27.40 13.57
C SER A 146 19.59 28.20 14.87
N LEU A 147 20.72 28.92 14.94
CA LEU A 147 21.19 29.80 16.02
C LEU A 147 20.16 30.82 16.56
N HIS A 148 18.94 30.91 16.01
CA HIS A 148 17.97 31.97 16.27
C HIS A 148 16.53 31.55 16.57
N GLN A 149 16.18 30.27 16.73
CA GLN A 149 14.82 29.90 17.12
C GLN A 149 14.77 29.04 18.39
N ARG A 150 14.96 29.70 19.54
CA ARG A 150 14.53 29.21 20.87
C ARG A 150 13.15 28.54 20.79
N VAL A 151 12.23 29.13 20.02
CA VAL A 151 10.89 28.59 19.74
C VAL A 151 10.89 27.12 19.30
N LEU A 152 11.75 26.74 18.35
CA LEU A 152 11.75 25.36 17.85
C LEU A 152 12.36 24.39 18.86
N GLY A 153 13.39 24.83 19.60
CA GLY A 153 13.96 24.04 20.69
C GLY A 153 12.97 23.79 21.82
N ASP A 154 12.30 24.85 22.27
CA ASP A 154 11.30 24.80 23.35
C ASP A 154 10.08 23.97 22.94
N ALA A 155 9.58 24.16 21.71
CA ALA A 155 8.50 23.35 21.16
C ALA A 155 8.90 21.87 21.08
N HIS A 156 10.09 21.56 20.55
CA HIS A 156 10.57 20.19 20.44
C HIS A 156 10.73 19.52 21.82
N ALA A 157 11.24 20.24 22.83
CA ALA A 157 11.33 19.76 24.19
C ALA A 157 9.95 19.45 24.79
N ALA A 158 8.96 20.32 24.55
CA ALA A 158 7.57 20.13 24.97
C ALA A 158 6.90 18.92 24.28
N VAL A 159 7.14 18.71 22.98
CA VAL A 159 6.64 17.52 22.27
C VAL A 159 7.26 16.24 22.83
N ARG A 160 8.56 16.24 23.15
CA ARG A 160 9.20 15.09 23.83
C ARG A 160 8.62 14.82 25.22
N ALA A 161 8.09 15.83 25.89
CA ALA A 161 7.37 15.68 27.15
C ALA A 161 5.92 15.16 26.98
N GLY A 162 5.46 14.93 25.74
CA GLY A 162 4.13 14.42 25.42
C GLY A 162 3.06 15.49 25.25
N ILE A 163 3.44 16.76 25.11
CA ILE A 163 2.52 17.84 24.76
C ILE A 163 2.18 17.75 23.27
N ASP A 164 0.91 18.03 22.92
CA ASP A 164 0.46 18.10 21.53
C ASP A 164 1.34 19.06 20.71
N PRO A 165 1.80 18.68 19.50
CA PRO A 165 2.80 19.45 18.76
C PRO A 165 2.33 20.84 18.36
N ASP A 166 1.05 21.00 17.99
CA ASP A 166 0.51 22.29 17.60
C ASP A 166 0.44 23.22 18.81
N GLN A 167 -0.03 22.69 19.95
CA GLN A 167 -0.07 23.43 21.21
C GLN A 167 1.33 23.82 21.70
N ALA A 168 2.28 22.89 21.66
CA ALA A 168 3.67 23.11 22.06
C ALA A 168 4.33 24.23 21.23
N LEU A 169 4.10 24.24 19.92
CA LEU A 169 4.61 25.28 19.04
C LEU A 169 3.96 26.63 19.32
N VAL A 170 2.64 26.68 19.48
CA VAL A 170 1.92 27.92 19.80
C VAL A 170 2.40 28.52 21.12
N ASP A 171 2.59 27.69 22.14
CA ASP A 171 3.04 28.15 23.46
C ASP A 171 4.50 28.62 23.42
N ALA A 172 5.37 27.94 22.68
CA ALA A 172 6.75 28.38 22.45
C ALA A 172 6.80 29.73 21.71
N ILE A 173 5.95 29.94 20.70
CA ILE A 173 5.84 31.22 19.99
C ILE A 173 5.35 32.33 20.93
N LYS A 174 4.33 32.06 21.75
CA LYS A 174 3.82 33.02 22.73
C LYS A 174 4.88 33.42 23.75
N GLN A 175 5.62 32.43 24.27
CA GLN A 175 6.72 32.69 25.20
C GLN A 175 7.82 33.53 24.54
N ALA A 176 8.21 33.20 23.31
CA ALA A 176 9.19 34.00 22.59
C ALA A 176 8.68 35.39 22.18
N ALA A 177 7.37 35.58 22.02
CA ALA A 177 6.78 36.87 21.75
C ALA A 177 6.67 37.75 23.01
N ALA A 178 6.67 37.15 24.20
CA ALA A 178 6.71 37.86 25.47
C ALA A 178 8.09 38.50 25.75
N ASP A 179 9.15 38.02 25.10
CA ASP A 179 10.49 38.63 25.16
C ASP A 179 10.59 39.80 24.18
N PRO A 180 10.69 41.06 24.64
CA PRO A 180 10.73 42.23 23.76
C PRO A 180 11.95 42.25 22.83
N GLY A 181 13.04 41.55 23.16
CA GLY A 181 14.23 41.45 22.30
C GLY A 181 14.11 40.43 21.16
N SER A 182 13.06 39.60 21.18
CA SER A 182 12.83 38.54 20.20
C SER A 182 12.14 39.08 18.95
N ALA A 183 12.50 38.58 17.76
CA ALA A 183 11.81 38.92 16.51
C ALA A 183 10.29 38.57 16.57
N TRP A 184 9.92 37.58 17.39
CA TRP A 184 8.52 37.16 17.57
C TRP A 184 7.67 38.23 18.25
N SER A 185 8.26 39.10 19.09
CA SER A 185 7.53 40.20 19.73
C SER A 185 7.04 41.23 18.71
N SER A 186 7.74 41.41 17.58
CA SER A 186 7.29 42.26 16.48
C SER A 186 6.33 41.56 15.52
N ILE A 187 6.45 40.24 15.35
CA ILE A 187 5.65 39.47 14.38
C ILE A 187 4.26 39.18 14.92
N VAL A 188 4.15 38.65 16.15
CA VAL A 188 2.88 38.16 16.70
C VAL A 188 1.82 39.26 16.79
N PRO A 189 2.10 40.48 17.28
CA PRO A 189 1.10 41.55 17.32
C PRO A 189 0.62 41.98 15.93
N ARG A 190 1.46 41.90 14.89
CA ARG A 190 1.02 42.20 13.51
C ARG A 190 0.08 41.14 12.95
N VAL A 191 0.23 39.89 13.38
CA VAL A 191 -0.60 38.78 12.92
C VAL A 191 -1.91 38.69 13.70
N ALA A 192 -1.86 38.89 15.02
CA ALA A 192 -3.00 38.72 15.93
C ALA A 192 -3.69 40.03 16.34
N GLY A 193 -3.06 41.19 16.11
CA GLY A 193 -3.60 42.49 16.48
C GLY A 193 -4.69 42.99 15.53
N SER A 194 -5.27 44.15 15.88
CA SER A 194 -6.25 44.84 15.03
C SER A 194 -5.61 45.22 13.70
N ARG A 195 -6.04 44.57 12.62
CA ARG A 195 -5.57 44.90 11.27
C ARG A 195 -5.98 46.32 10.91
N THR A 196 -5.04 47.07 10.36
CA THR A 196 -5.33 48.40 9.81
C THR A 196 -6.23 48.26 8.57
N PRO A 197 -7.04 49.29 8.23
CA PRO A 197 -7.90 49.24 7.05
C PRO A 197 -7.10 49.01 5.75
N ASP A 198 -5.85 49.45 5.69
CA ASP A 198 -5.00 49.26 4.52
C ASP A 198 -4.44 47.83 4.41
N GLU A 199 -4.10 47.18 5.53
CA GLU A 199 -3.79 45.74 5.58
C GLU A 199 -5.01 44.90 5.19
N TYR A 200 -6.21 45.34 5.56
CA TYR A 200 -7.44 44.67 5.12
C TYR A 200 -7.63 44.79 3.60
N LYS A 201 -7.46 45.99 3.04
CA LYS A 201 -7.53 46.20 1.58
C LYS A 201 -6.48 45.39 0.82
N SER A 202 -5.25 45.32 1.32
CA SER A 202 -4.16 44.58 0.69
C SER A 202 -4.38 43.06 0.76
N SER A 203 -4.83 42.54 1.91
CA SER A 203 -5.18 41.12 2.04
C SER A 203 -6.37 40.73 1.15
N LEU A 204 -7.37 41.61 1.02
CA LEU A 204 -8.51 41.42 0.12
C LEU A 204 -8.06 41.42 -1.34
N SER A 205 -7.23 42.38 -1.76
CA SER A 205 -6.72 42.45 -3.12
C SER A 205 -5.86 41.23 -3.48
N LEU A 206 -5.01 40.77 -2.56
CA LEU A 206 -4.24 39.54 -2.71
C LEU A 206 -5.15 38.31 -2.83
N THR A 207 -6.19 38.23 -2.00
CA THR A 207 -7.18 37.13 -2.06
C THR A 207 -7.95 37.13 -3.37
N LEU A 208 -8.36 38.30 -3.87
CA LEU A 208 -9.04 38.41 -5.16
C LEU A 208 -8.11 38.08 -6.33
N LYS A 209 -6.85 38.49 -6.26
CA LYS A 209 -5.81 38.17 -7.25
C LYS A 209 -5.54 36.66 -7.30
N THR A 210 -5.26 36.03 -6.16
CA THR A 210 -5.02 34.58 -6.09
C THR A 210 -6.23 33.75 -6.55
N ARG A 211 -7.47 34.20 -6.27
CA ARG A 211 -8.68 33.58 -6.81
C ARG A 211 -8.78 33.70 -8.33
N ARG A 212 -8.37 34.84 -8.90
CA ARG A 212 -8.29 35.03 -10.35
C ARG A 212 -7.26 34.09 -10.96
N ASP A 213 -6.05 34.07 -10.40
CA ASP A 213 -4.94 33.23 -10.86
C ASP A 213 -5.31 31.73 -10.81
N LEU A 214 -5.97 31.27 -9.74
CA LEU A 214 -6.47 29.90 -9.63
C LEU A 214 -7.54 29.56 -10.68
N ARG A 215 -8.43 30.49 -11.03
CA ARG A 215 -9.42 30.27 -12.08
C ARG A 215 -8.74 30.16 -13.43
N ASP A 216 -7.74 30.99 -13.70
CA ASP A 216 -7.01 30.98 -14.96
C ASP A 216 -6.14 29.71 -15.08
N ALA A 217 -5.45 29.30 -14.02
CA ALA A 217 -4.75 28.02 -13.96
C ALA A 217 -5.70 26.83 -14.19
N ARG A 218 -6.92 26.85 -13.62
CA ARG A 218 -7.93 25.81 -13.88
C ARG A 218 -8.42 25.79 -15.32
N LYS A 219 -8.59 26.96 -15.96
CA LYS A 219 -8.95 27.04 -17.39
C LYS A 219 -7.85 26.44 -18.26
N ILE A 220 -6.59 26.82 -18.00
CA ILE A 220 -5.41 26.29 -18.69
C ILE A 220 -5.34 24.77 -18.52
N ALA A 221 -5.47 24.27 -17.28
CA ALA A 221 -5.46 22.83 -17.03
C ALA A 221 -6.63 22.10 -17.72
N LYS A 222 -7.82 22.70 -17.79
CA LYS A 222 -8.98 22.12 -18.48
C LYS A 222 -8.76 22.10 -20.00
N PHE A 223 -8.20 23.16 -20.57
CA PHE A 223 -7.83 23.24 -21.98
C PHE A 223 -6.85 22.11 -22.34
N TRP A 224 -5.74 21.97 -21.60
CA TRP A 224 -4.76 20.91 -21.87
C TRP A 224 -5.32 19.50 -21.69
N LYS A 225 -6.22 19.30 -20.71
CA LYS A 225 -6.93 18.02 -20.56
C LYS A 225 -7.82 17.71 -21.77
N GLN A 226 -8.47 18.72 -22.34
CA GLN A 226 -9.30 18.56 -23.53
C GLN A 226 -8.44 18.27 -24.76
N VAL A 227 -7.38 19.04 -24.99
CA VAL A 227 -6.42 18.82 -26.09
C VAL A 227 -5.83 17.41 -26.02
N ALA A 228 -5.39 16.97 -24.85
CA ALA A 228 -4.87 15.61 -24.66
C ALA A 228 -5.93 14.51 -24.87
N ALA A 229 -7.21 14.80 -24.59
CA ALA A 229 -8.30 13.86 -24.84
C ALA A 229 -8.64 13.75 -26.34
N GLU A 230 -8.57 14.86 -27.08
CA GLU A 230 -8.87 14.92 -28.52
C GLU A 230 -7.73 14.35 -29.39
N ALA A 231 -6.48 14.52 -28.99
CA ALA A 231 -5.32 14.15 -29.81
C ALA A 231 -5.02 12.64 -29.92
N GLY A 232 -5.72 11.79 -29.16
CA GLY A 232 -5.41 10.36 -29.11
C GLY A 232 -4.12 10.06 -28.34
N LYS A 233 -4.13 8.97 -27.56
CA LYS A 233 -3.11 8.66 -26.56
C LYS A 233 -1.78 8.20 -27.21
N SER A 234 -0.79 9.09 -27.33
CA SER A 234 0.64 8.71 -27.15
C SER A 234 1.63 9.86 -27.02
N ASP A 235 1.49 10.98 -27.73
CA ASP A 235 2.65 11.92 -27.89
C ASP A 235 2.50 13.32 -27.28
N ILE A 236 1.40 13.66 -26.61
CA ILE A 236 1.27 14.98 -25.97
C ILE A 236 1.87 14.97 -24.57
N VAL A 237 3.15 15.35 -24.49
CA VAL A 237 3.81 15.75 -23.24
C VAL A 237 3.12 17.03 -22.74
N THR A 238 2.60 17.01 -21.51
CA THR A 238 2.04 18.22 -20.90
C THR A 238 3.16 19.24 -20.73
N PRO A 239 3.09 20.43 -21.33
CA PRO A 239 4.15 21.42 -21.17
C PRO A 239 4.29 21.78 -19.68
N SER A 240 5.53 21.79 -19.20
CA SER A 240 5.85 22.28 -17.86
C SER A 240 5.31 23.72 -17.70
N PRO A 241 4.89 24.17 -16.50
CA PRO A 241 4.30 25.50 -16.29
C PRO A 241 5.14 26.67 -16.85
N SER A 242 6.47 26.51 -16.90
CA SER A 242 7.41 27.47 -17.51
C SER A 242 7.22 27.61 -19.02
N ASN A 243 6.87 26.52 -19.73
CA ASN A 243 6.68 26.50 -21.18
C ASN A 243 5.31 27.01 -21.61
N VAL A 244 4.31 27.05 -20.71
CA VAL A 244 2.97 27.55 -21.03
C VAL A 244 2.99 29.04 -21.42
N SER A 245 3.93 29.81 -20.86
CA SER A 245 4.13 31.23 -21.18
C SER A 245 4.63 31.49 -22.61
N SER A 246 5.23 30.49 -23.25
CA SER A 246 5.83 30.61 -24.60
C SER A 246 4.90 30.10 -25.71
N ILE A 247 3.78 29.46 -25.36
CA ILE A 247 2.84 28.92 -26.35
C ILE A 247 1.91 30.06 -26.76
N HIS A 248 2.33 30.79 -27.79
CA HIS A 248 1.45 31.65 -28.56
C HIS A 248 0.67 30.77 -29.54
N ASP A 249 -0.56 30.38 -29.17
CA ASP A 249 -1.48 29.79 -30.13
C ASP A 249 -1.65 30.77 -31.29
N ALA A 250 -1.40 30.30 -32.51
CA ALA A 250 -1.65 31.07 -33.72
C ALA A 250 -3.15 31.41 -33.78
N LEU A 251 -3.50 32.66 -33.46
CA LEU A 251 -4.88 33.12 -33.49
C LEU A 251 -5.42 32.96 -34.91
N PRO A 252 -6.69 32.56 -35.10
CA PRO A 252 -7.32 32.58 -36.41
C PRO A 252 -7.14 33.98 -37.03
N PRO A 253 -6.87 34.10 -38.34
CA PRO A 253 -6.46 35.36 -38.95
C PRO A 253 -7.50 36.48 -38.74
N GLN A 254 -8.77 36.12 -38.62
CA GLN A 254 -9.85 37.05 -38.29
C GLN A 254 -9.75 37.61 -36.86
N ARG A 255 -9.39 36.78 -35.87
CA ARG A 255 -9.15 37.24 -34.49
C ARG A 255 -7.87 38.05 -34.38
N GLN A 256 -6.82 37.68 -35.11
CA GLN A 256 -5.56 38.41 -35.09
C GLN A 256 -5.74 39.84 -35.62
N ARG A 257 -6.47 40.01 -36.74
CA ARG A 257 -6.86 41.35 -37.24
C ARG A 257 -7.65 42.16 -36.23
N ALA A 258 -8.61 41.55 -35.53
CA ALA A 258 -9.40 42.23 -34.51
C ALA A 258 -8.54 42.68 -33.32
N VAL A 259 -7.57 41.87 -32.90
CA VAL A 259 -6.62 42.22 -31.83
C VAL A 259 -5.70 43.35 -32.28
N GLU A 260 -5.18 43.30 -33.50
CA GLU A 260 -4.36 44.37 -34.08
C GLU A 260 -5.13 45.69 -34.21
N GLU A 261 -6.41 45.64 -34.62
CA GLU A 261 -7.30 46.80 -34.68
C GLU A 261 -7.55 47.40 -33.28
N LEU A 262 -7.69 46.56 -32.25
CA LEU A 262 -7.89 47.01 -30.88
C LEU A 262 -6.61 47.64 -30.31
N ILE A 263 -5.45 47.06 -30.61
CA ILE A 263 -4.14 47.60 -30.24
C ILE A 263 -3.90 48.93 -30.95
N SER A 264 -4.21 49.03 -32.24
CA SER A 264 -4.06 50.27 -33.01
C SER A 264 -5.00 51.36 -32.50
N LYS A 265 -6.26 51.04 -32.20
CA LYS A 265 -7.21 51.95 -31.53
C LYS A 265 -6.70 52.42 -30.18
N ARG A 266 -6.15 51.53 -29.35
CA ARG A 266 -5.58 51.89 -28.04
C ARG A 266 -4.39 52.83 -28.20
N ARG A 267 -3.45 52.53 -29.10
CA ARG A 267 -2.30 53.39 -29.39
C ARG A 267 -2.73 54.77 -29.91
N ALA A 268 -3.72 54.82 -30.80
CA ALA A 268 -4.29 56.07 -31.29
C ALA A 268 -4.96 56.89 -30.18
N SER A 269 -5.72 56.23 -29.29
CA SER A 269 -6.35 56.91 -28.15
C SER A 269 -5.34 57.45 -27.14
N MET A 270 -4.19 56.78 -26.97
CA MET A 270 -3.10 57.26 -26.13
C MET A 270 -2.34 58.42 -26.78
N ALA A 271 -2.23 58.45 -28.11
CA ALA A 271 -1.58 59.56 -28.82
C ALA A 271 -2.41 60.85 -28.82
N LEU A 272 -3.74 60.75 -28.70
CA LEU A 272 -4.65 61.90 -28.66
C LEU A 272 -4.81 62.53 -27.27
N HIS A 273 -4.29 61.88 -26.22
CA HIS A 273 -4.13 62.48 -24.90
C HIS A 273 -2.64 62.77 -24.68
N PRO A 274 -2.10 63.91 -25.14
CA PRO A 274 -0.82 64.36 -24.65
C PRO A 274 -0.94 64.48 -23.12
N ALA A 275 -0.16 63.66 -22.42
CA ALA A 275 -0.06 63.73 -20.98
C ALA A 275 0.35 65.16 -20.63
N ASN A 276 -0.56 65.91 -20.01
CA ASN A 276 -0.26 67.20 -19.44
C ASN A 276 0.59 66.91 -18.19
N GLU A 277 1.91 66.88 -18.38
CA GLU A 277 2.92 66.26 -17.51
C GLU A 277 3.25 67.10 -16.25
N ASN A 278 2.38 68.03 -15.84
CA ASN A 278 2.74 69.05 -14.85
C ASN A 278 2.21 68.84 -13.42
N ASP A 279 1.42 67.81 -13.10
CA ASP A 279 0.84 67.67 -11.75
C ASP A 279 0.90 66.24 -11.18
N ILE A 280 2.10 65.67 -10.98
CA ILE A 280 2.26 64.57 -10.00
C ILE A 280 3.57 64.74 -9.23
N VAL A 281 3.49 65.52 -8.15
CA VAL A 281 4.44 65.52 -7.05
C VAL A 281 4.29 64.21 -6.27
N GLY A 282 5.36 63.43 -6.21
CA GLY A 282 5.70 62.60 -5.05
C GLY A 282 4.94 61.29 -4.86
N ALA A 283 5.28 60.26 -5.63
CA ALA A 283 5.11 58.87 -5.20
C ALA A 283 6.46 58.13 -5.32
N PRO A 284 6.92 57.43 -4.26
CA PRO A 284 8.25 56.83 -4.24
C PRO A 284 8.29 55.59 -5.13
N ILE A 285 9.19 55.64 -6.11
CA ILE A 285 9.53 54.52 -7.00
C ILE A 285 10.24 53.46 -6.16
N VAL A 286 9.58 52.33 -5.93
CA VAL A 286 10.21 51.14 -5.36
C VAL A 286 10.97 50.45 -6.50
N SER A 287 12.29 50.67 -6.53
CA SER A 287 13.21 49.95 -7.41
C SER A 287 13.14 48.44 -7.13
N VAL A 288 12.59 47.71 -8.09
CA VAL A 288 12.60 46.25 -8.11
C VAL A 288 14.03 45.80 -8.39
N LEU A 289 14.64 45.11 -7.41
CA LEU A 289 15.97 44.52 -7.51
C LEU A 289 16.06 43.59 -8.73
N SER A 290 16.96 43.92 -9.65
CA SER A 290 17.43 43.05 -10.71
C SER A 290 18.21 41.88 -10.09
N LEU A 291 17.74 40.66 -10.34
CA LEU A 291 18.38 39.42 -9.92
C LEU A 291 19.61 39.15 -10.81
N PRO A 292 20.80 38.84 -10.26
CA PRO A 292 21.98 38.56 -11.09
C PRO A 292 21.89 37.17 -11.72
N GLU A 293 21.96 37.16 -13.04
CA GLU A 293 22.03 36.00 -13.91
C GLU A 293 23.50 35.54 -14.00
N THR A 294 23.88 34.57 -13.16
CA THR A 294 25.22 33.95 -13.24
C THR A 294 25.16 32.69 -14.09
N ALA A 295 25.62 32.84 -15.34
CA ALA A 295 25.98 31.73 -16.23
C ALA A 295 27.43 31.29 -15.94
N HIS A 296 27.62 30.02 -15.59
CA HIS A 296 28.86 29.28 -15.85
C HIS A 296 28.49 27.81 -16.11
N SER A 297 28.39 27.46 -17.40
CA SER A 297 28.29 26.08 -17.87
C SER A 297 29.70 25.59 -18.17
N SER A 298 30.29 24.84 -17.23
CA SER A 298 31.52 24.10 -17.45
C SER A 298 31.18 22.75 -18.06
N ASP A 299 31.70 22.55 -19.27
CA ASP A 299 31.69 21.34 -20.07
C ASP A 299 32.52 20.24 -19.38
N LEU A 300 31.85 19.26 -18.79
CA LEU A 300 32.45 18.03 -18.28
C LEU A 300 31.61 16.87 -18.80
N GLY A 301 32.25 15.96 -19.54
CA GLY A 301 31.63 14.80 -20.16
C GLY A 301 30.82 13.96 -19.17
N TYR A 302 29.50 14.03 -19.30
CA TYR A 302 28.57 13.16 -18.61
C TYR A 302 28.23 11.98 -19.53
N GLU A 303 28.65 10.78 -19.13
CA GLU A 303 27.90 9.56 -19.39
C GLU A 303 26.43 9.82 -18.98
N PRO A 304 25.45 9.53 -19.87
CA PRO A 304 24.06 9.85 -19.59
C PRO A 304 23.64 9.13 -18.30
N PRO A 305 23.12 9.84 -17.28
CA PRO A 305 22.64 9.19 -16.07
C PRO A 305 21.52 8.24 -16.47
N CYS A 306 21.82 6.94 -16.40
CA CYS A 306 20.83 5.89 -16.51
C CYS A 306 19.88 6.05 -15.33
N LEU A 307 18.77 6.75 -15.59
CA LEU A 307 17.70 6.93 -14.64
C LEU A 307 17.25 5.54 -14.18
N SER A 308 17.30 5.32 -12.86
CA SER A 308 16.75 4.12 -12.24
C SER A 308 15.32 3.90 -12.76
N PRO A 309 14.95 2.69 -13.19
CA PRO A 309 13.66 2.41 -13.81
C PRO A 309 12.53 2.97 -12.96
N LEU A 310 11.59 3.66 -13.60
CA LEU A 310 10.47 4.26 -12.89
C LEU A 310 9.74 3.16 -12.09
N ALA A 311 9.25 3.49 -10.89
CA ALA A 311 8.52 2.54 -10.04
C ALA A 311 7.31 1.87 -10.73
N SER A 312 6.79 2.47 -11.81
CA SER A 312 5.74 1.89 -12.65
C SER A 312 6.24 0.78 -13.58
N GLU A 313 7.53 0.77 -13.92
CA GLU A 313 8.18 -0.21 -14.79
C GLU A 313 8.61 -1.45 -14.00
N SER A 314 9.06 -1.28 -12.76
CA SER A 314 9.27 -2.40 -11.83
C SER A 314 7.95 -3.12 -11.52
N PHE A 315 6.85 -2.39 -11.33
CA PHE A 315 5.53 -2.98 -11.12
C PHE A 315 5.01 -3.76 -12.35
N LYS A 316 5.28 -3.26 -13.57
CA LYS A 316 4.94 -3.97 -14.82
C LYS A 316 5.72 -5.27 -14.99
N THR A 317 7.01 -5.27 -14.66
CA THR A 317 7.83 -6.49 -14.73
C THR A 317 7.42 -7.52 -13.67
N GLU A 318 6.99 -7.07 -12.49
CA GLU A 318 6.44 -7.93 -11.44
C GLU A 318 5.11 -8.59 -11.88
N ILE A 319 4.17 -7.82 -12.44
CA ILE A 319 2.89 -8.35 -12.96
C ILE A 319 3.12 -9.34 -14.11
N ALA A 320 4.08 -9.07 -15.00
CA ALA A 320 4.43 -9.98 -16.09
C ALA A 320 4.96 -11.32 -15.55
N GLY A 321 5.66 -11.31 -14.42
CA GLY A 321 6.10 -12.53 -13.71
C GLY A 321 4.97 -13.35 -13.09
N PHE A 322 3.87 -12.71 -12.65
CA PHE A 322 2.72 -13.42 -12.09
C PHE A 322 1.82 -14.06 -13.17
N SER A 323 1.79 -13.50 -14.38
CA SER A 323 0.91 -14.01 -15.44
C SER A 323 1.40 -15.31 -16.10
N SER A 324 2.69 -15.67 -15.97
CA SER A 324 3.25 -16.90 -16.55
C SER A 324 3.01 -18.15 -15.70
N ASN A 325 2.66 -18.01 -14.41
CA ASN A 325 2.52 -19.12 -13.46
C ASN A 325 1.07 -19.57 -13.18
N GLN A 326 0.05 -18.98 -13.81
CA GLN A 326 -1.36 -19.30 -13.54
C GLN A 326 -1.95 -20.49 -14.33
N ARG A 327 -1.14 -21.43 -14.84
CA ARG A 327 -1.68 -22.62 -15.55
C ARG A 327 -1.91 -23.86 -14.69
N LEU A 328 -1.66 -23.84 -13.37
CA LEU A 328 -1.69 -25.07 -12.54
C LEU A 328 -2.79 -25.17 -11.47
N PHE A 329 -3.77 -24.27 -11.41
CA PHE A 329 -4.90 -24.42 -10.48
C PHE A 329 -6.25 -24.46 -11.20
N LYS A 330 -6.47 -25.53 -11.98
CA LYS A 330 -7.84 -25.98 -12.29
C LYS A 330 -8.37 -26.71 -11.05
N ARG A 331 -8.96 -25.93 -10.15
CA ARG A 331 -9.65 -26.39 -8.94
C ARG A 331 -10.85 -27.25 -9.36
N THR A 332 -10.77 -28.54 -9.08
CA THR A 332 -11.89 -29.47 -9.18
C THR A 332 -12.97 -29.05 -8.20
N VAL A 333 -14.17 -28.81 -8.73
CA VAL A 333 -15.39 -28.57 -7.96
C VAL A 333 -15.83 -29.92 -7.38
N PHE A 334 -15.45 -30.21 -6.14
CA PHE A 334 -16.08 -31.26 -5.35
C PHE A 334 -17.18 -30.64 -4.48
N GLN A 335 -18.42 -30.99 -4.81
CA GLN A 335 -19.60 -30.75 -3.99
C GLN A 335 -19.46 -31.53 -2.67
N SER A 336 -19.24 -30.86 -1.55
CA SER A 336 -19.38 -31.47 -0.23
C SER A 336 -20.80 -31.25 0.30
N ARG A 337 -21.54 -32.36 0.39
CA ARG A 337 -22.74 -32.46 1.23
C ARG A 337 -22.31 -32.69 2.68
N GLY A 338 -22.72 -31.78 3.56
CA GLY A 338 -23.05 -32.05 4.96
C GLY A 338 -21.90 -32.21 5.97
N ARG A 339 -21.66 -31.21 6.81
CA ARG A 339 -22.20 -31.16 8.19
C ARG A 339 -21.82 -29.84 8.89
N PRO A 340 -22.66 -29.32 9.80
CA PRO A 340 -22.45 -28.04 10.48
C PRO A 340 -22.06 -28.26 11.95
N VAL A 341 -20.88 -27.81 12.38
CA VAL A 341 -20.58 -27.57 13.80
C VAL A 341 -19.51 -26.46 13.86
N LEU A 342 -19.65 -25.51 14.79
CA LEU A 342 -18.87 -24.28 15.00
C LEU A 342 -19.50 -23.01 14.41
N ALA A 343 -20.77 -22.78 14.74
CA ALA A 343 -21.35 -21.44 14.82
C ALA A 343 -21.65 -21.13 16.29
N LEU A 344 -20.67 -20.60 17.03
CA LEU A 344 -20.84 -19.95 18.33
C LEU A 344 -19.49 -19.42 18.80
N LEU A 345 -19.05 -18.31 18.20
CA LEU A 345 -18.08 -17.33 18.74
C LEU A 345 -17.74 -16.36 17.60
N ASP A 346 -18.58 -15.37 17.36
CA ASP A 346 -18.13 -14.00 17.60
C ASP A 346 -19.26 -12.99 17.53
N GLN A 347 -19.22 -12.09 18.49
CA GLN A 347 -20.20 -11.04 18.73
C GLN A 347 -19.83 -9.77 17.95
N ASN A 348 -20.86 -9.01 17.60
CA ASN A 348 -20.85 -7.54 17.51
C ASN A 348 -19.84 -6.87 16.56
N VAL A 349 -20.21 -6.79 15.27
CA VAL A 349 -19.94 -5.58 14.48
C VAL A 349 -21.25 -5.12 13.84
N LYS A 350 -21.83 -4.03 14.38
CA LYS A 350 -22.96 -3.33 13.76
C LYS A 350 -22.46 -2.57 12.52
N ASN A 351 -22.46 -3.23 11.37
CA ASN A 351 -22.28 -2.56 10.09
C ASN A 351 -23.62 -2.03 9.58
N THR A 352 -23.92 -0.77 9.89
CA THR A 352 -24.95 0.01 9.20
C THR A 352 -24.43 0.40 7.81
N SER A 353 -24.52 -0.52 6.84
CA SER A 353 -24.39 -0.16 5.43
C SER A 353 -25.75 0.28 4.90
N VAL A 354 -25.95 1.60 4.84
CA VAL A 354 -27.06 2.24 4.13
C VAL A 354 -26.90 1.93 2.64
N SER A 355 -27.74 1.05 2.11
CA SER A 355 -27.84 0.76 0.68
C SER A 355 -28.49 1.95 -0.04
N ILE A 356 -27.67 2.84 -0.61
CA ILE A 356 -28.17 3.88 -1.51
C ILE A 356 -28.48 3.23 -2.86
N ASN A 357 -29.76 2.89 -3.01
CA ASN A 357 -30.37 2.31 -4.18
C ASN A 357 -30.44 3.37 -5.31
N ARG A 358 -29.36 3.53 -6.10
CA ARG A 358 -29.37 4.38 -7.30
C ARG A 358 -30.09 3.68 -8.44
N LYS A 359 -31.42 3.84 -8.49
CA LYS A 359 -32.23 3.56 -9.67
C LYS A 359 -31.78 4.48 -10.82
N LYS A 360 -31.28 3.88 -11.90
CA LYS A 360 -31.03 4.55 -13.18
C LYS A 360 -32.37 4.93 -13.83
N PRO A 361 -32.63 6.20 -14.17
CA PRO A 361 -33.75 6.53 -15.05
C PRO A 361 -33.36 6.27 -16.51
N VAL A 362 -34.20 5.47 -17.16
CA VAL A 362 -34.23 5.20 -18.60
C VAL A 362 -34.67 6.48 -19.31
N ALA A 363 -33.80 7.02 -20.17
CA ALA A 363 -34.10 8.18 -21.01
C ALA A 363 -35.09 7.77 -22.11
N LYS A 364 -36.35 8.18 -21.98
CA LYS A 364 -37.32 8.20 -23.08
C LYS A 364 -37.06 9.41 -23.96
N ARG A 365 -36.80 9.10 -25.23
CA ARG A 365 -36.72 10.00 -26.37
C ARG A 365 -38.15 10.42 -26.77
N GLY A 366 -38.48 11.69 -26.61
CA GLY A 366 -39.68 12.34 -27.17
C GLY A 366 -39.30 13.79 -27.43
N GLN A 367 -39.09 14.20 -28.68
CA GLN A 367 -40.08 14.80 -29.57
C GLN A 367 -40.79 16.04 -28.99
N ARG A 368 -40.34 17.18 -29.57
CA ARG A 368 -41.13 18.25 -30.20
C ARG A 368 -41.89 19.27 -29.31
N ALA A 369 -41.94 20.48 -29.88
CA ALA A 369 -42.75 21.64 -29.54
C ALA A 369 -42.28 22.43 -28.31
N GLU A 370 -42.38 23.76 -28.23
CA GLU A 370 -42.60 24.86 -29.17
C GLU A 370 -42.30 26.13 -28.36
N ASN A 371 -41.99 27.19 -29.08
CA ASN A 371 -42.05 28.60 -28.68
C ASN A 371 -42.97 28.95 -27.50
N MET A 372 -42.54 29.84 -26.60
CA MET A 372 -43.27 31.03 -26.12
C MET A 372 -42.49 31.75 -24.98
N PRO A 373 -42.77 33.03 -24.66
CA PRO A 373 -41.77 34.06 -24.46
C PRO A 373 -41.67 34.56 -23.01
N MET A 374 -40.67 35.43 -22.82
CA MET A 374 -40.33 36.13 -21.59
C MET A 374 -41.54 36.74 -20.86
N THR A 375 -41.63 36.46 -19.56
CA THR A 375 -42.34 37.32 -18.60
C THR A 375 -41.29 38.03 -17.74
N VAL A 376 -41.25 39.35 -17.89
CA VAL A 376 -40.43 40.27 -17.09
C VAL A 376 -41.07 40.38 -15.71
N GLY A 377 -40.41 39.82 -14.70
CA GLY A 377 -40.79 40.01 -13.30
C GLY A 377 -40.29 41.35 -12.78
N GLN A 378 -41.23 42.25 -12.47
CA GLN A 378 -40.96 43.46 -11.68
C GLN A 378 -40.51 43.06 -10.27
N ILE A 379 -39.32 43.51 -9.87
CA ILE A 379 -38.85 43.42 -8.47
C ILE A 379 -39.15 44.75 -7.82
N SER A 380 -40.17 44.79 -6.96
CA SER A 380 -40.43 45.88 -6.04
C SER A 380 -39.41 45.82 -4.90
N VAL A 381 -38.56 46.84 -4.80
CA VAL A 381 -37.65 47.05 -3.68
C VAL A 381 -38.43 47.72 -2.54
N LEU A 382 -38.64 46.97 -1.45
CA LEU A 382 -39.12 47.51 -0.17
C LEU A 382 -37.91 48.06 0.60
N ILE A 383 -37.87 49.38 0.76
CA ILE A 383 -37.01 50.10 1.70
C ILE A 383 -37.78 50.22 3.02
N PRO A 384 -37.30 49.70 4.15
CA PRO A 384 -37.82 50.10 5.45
C PRO A 384 -37.12 51.38 5.91
N SER A 385 -37.94 52.38 6.19
CA SER A 385 -37.58 53.62 6.86
C SER A 385 -37.59 53.48 8.38
N SER A 386 -36.79 54.31 9.03
CA SER A 386 -36.68 54.64 10.47
C SER A 386 -35.84 53.71 11.33
#